data_AF-A0A416ML19-F1
#
_entry.id   AF-A0A416ML19-F1
#
_cell.length_a   1.000
_cell.length_b   1.000
_cell.length_c   1.000
_cell.angle_alpha   90.00
_cell.angle_beta   90.00
_cell.angle_gamma   90.00
#
_symmetry.space_group_name_H-M   'P 1'
#
loop_
_entity.id
_entity.type
_entity.pdbx_description
1 polymer ?
#
loop_
_entity_poly.entity_id
_entity_poly.type
_entity_poly.pdbx_seq_one_letter_code
_entity_poly.pdbx_strand_id
1 'polypeptide(L)'
;MRHTWIISGLHIKREIRAAQYRATIHVNSDMLIAFPESKGYSVRNLKYMAKFAETYPDREFVQQVVAQIPWGHNIVLLDKVADMDERKWYIKKSAEISKFKSAPSHFQ
;
A
#
# COMPACT_ATOMS: atom_id res chain seq x y z
N MET A 1 -25.13 34.42 6.27
CA MET A 1 -23.66 34.34 6.39
C MET A 1 -23.10 32.94 6.72
N ARG A 2 -23.77 32.07 7.48
CA ARG A 2 -23.26 30.69 7.76
C ARG A 2 -23.37 29.70 6.59
N HIS A 3 -24.36 29.86 5.71
CA HIS A 3 -24.64 28.92 4.61
C HIS A 3 -23.59 28.97 3.48
N THR A 4 -23.05 30.15 3.19
CA THR A 4 -22.01 30.35 2.18
C THR A 4 -20.69 29.70 2.57
N TRP A 5 -20.29 29.76 3.84
CA TRP A 5 -19.08 29.10 4.36
C TRP A 5 -19.11 27.57 4.26
N ILE A 6 -20.27 26.95 4.50
CA ILE A 6 -20.43 25.50 4.39
C ILE A 6 -20.30 25.05 2.93
N ILE A 7 -20.95 25.76 2.01
CA ILE A 7 -20.92 25.46 0.56
C ILE A 7 -19.51 25.66 0.00
N SER A 8 -18.85 26.79 0.33
CA SER A 8 -17.47 27.06 -0.08
C SER A 8 -16.51 26.01 0.49
N GLY A 9 -16.68 25.60 1.75
CA GLY A 9 -15.89 24.54 2.36
C GLY A 9 -16.06 23.17 1.69
N LEU A 10 -17.29 22.81 1.28
CA LEU A 10 -17.53 21.59 0.50
C LEU A 10 -16.86 21.64 -0.87
N HIS A 11 -16.97 22.77 -1.57
CA HIS A 11 -16.35 22.97 -2.88
C HIS A 11 -14.82 22.85 -2.79
N ILE A 12 -14.20 23.53 -1.82
CA ILE A 12 -12.75 23.47 -1.57
C ILE A 12 -12.31 22.02 -1.29
N LYS A 13 -13.02 21.30 -0.40
CA LYS A 13 -12.71 19.88 -0.10
C LYS A 13 -12.80 19.01 -1.36
N ARG A 14 -13.77 19.27 -2.24
CA ARG A 14 -13.93 18.54 -3.51
C ARG A 14 -12.77 18.81 -4.46
N GLU A 15 -12.39 20.08 -4.63
CA GLU A 15 -11.29 20.45 -5.53
C GLU A 15 -9.94 19.93 -5.05
N ILE A 16 -9.66 19.96 -3.73
CA ILE A 16 -8.45 19.35 -3.14
C ILE A 16 -8.42 17.85 -3.46
N ARG A 17 -9.53 17.13 -3.22
CA ARG A 17 -9.61 15.70 -3.50
C ARG A 17 -9.42 15.40 -4.99
N ALA A 18 -9.99 16.23 -5.87
CA ALA A 18 -9.83 16.09 -7.32
C ALA A 18 -8.37 16.34 -7.75
N ALA A 19 -7.68 17.33 -7.15
CA ALA A 19 -6.28 17.59 -7.40
C ALA A 19 -5.38 16.42 -6.94
N GLN A 20 -5.60 15.90 -5.73
CA GLN A 20 -4.90 14.72 -5.23
C GLN A 20 -5.11 13.49 -6.14
N TYR A 21 -6.34 13.31 -6.64
CA TYR A 21 -6.66 12.23 -7.57
C TYR A 21 -5.87 12.37 -8.88
N ARG A 22 -5.90 13.55 -9.51
CA ARG A 22 -5.13 13.82 -10.74
C ARG A 22 -3.63 13.62 -10.53
N ALA A 23 -3.08 14.08 -9.42
CA ALA A 23 -1.66 13.87 -9.09
C ALA A 23 -1.32 12.38 -9.01
N THR A 24 -2.17 11.56 -8.42
CA THR A 24 -1.95 10.10 -8.36
C THR A 24 -1.99 9.45 -9.74
N ILE A 25 -2.86 9.92 -10.63
CA ILE A 25 -2.94 9.45 -12.03
C ILE A 25 -1.65 9.79 -12.77
N HIS A 26 -1.13 11.01 -12.62
CA HIS A 26 0.15 11.39 -13.21
C HIS A 26 1.28 10.51 -12.72
N VAL A 27 1.39 10.28 -11.40
CA VAL A 27 2.40 9.34 -10.86
C VAL A 27 2.24 7.93 -11.45
N ASN A 28 1.01 7.43 -11.62
CA ASN A 28 0.79 6.16 -12.31
C ASN A 28 1.34 6.17 -13.73
N SER A 29 1.01 7.18 -14.53
CA SER A 29 1.51 7.32 -15.89
C SER A 29 3.05 7.39 -15.91
N ASP A 30 3.66 8.19 -15.04
CA ASP A 30 5.11 8.34 -14.94
C ASP A 30 5.78 7.00 -14.58
N MET A 31 5.22 6.25 -13.64
CA MET A 31 5.75 4.93 -13.26
C MET A 31 5.64 3.91 -14.40
N LEU A 32 4.54 3.91 -15.15
CA LEU A 32 4.37 3.00 -16.30
C LEU A 32 5.33 3.35 -17.45
N ILE A 33 5.65 4.63 -17.63
CA ILE A 33 6.64 5.08 -18.61
C ILE A 33 8.06 4.71 -18.16
N ALA A 34 8.39 4.92 -16.90
CA ALA A 34 9.72 4.64 -16.35
C ALA A 34 10.00 3.13 -16.24
N PHE A 35 8.97 2.32 -16.00
CA PHE A 35 9.08 0.88 -15.79
C PHE A 35 8.06 0.08 -16.63
N PRO A 36 8.17 0.08 -17.97
CA PRO A 36 7.16 -0.48 -18.86
C PRO A 36 6.94 -2.00 -18.69
N GLU A 37 8.00 -2.73 -18.32
CA GLU A 37 7.94 -4.19 -18.05
C GLU A 37 7.34 -4.53 -16.67
N SER A 38 7.20 -3.54 -15.79
CA SER A 38 6.76 -3.75 -14.42
C SER A 38 5.24 -3.65 -14.31
N LYS A 39 4.61 -4.69 -13.75
CA LYS A 39 3.17 -4.73 -13.49
C LYS A 39 2.85 -4.22 -12.09
N GLY A 40 1.62 -3.75 -11.89
CA GLY A 40 1.09 -3.45 -10.55
C GLY A 40 1.02 -1.98 -10.18
N TYR A 41 1.41 -1.02 -11.04
CA TYR A 41 1.36 0.41 -10.70
C TYR A 41 -0.02 1.07 -10.75
N SER A 42 -1.12 0.32 -10.70
CA SER A 42 -2.47 0.92 -10.69
C SER A 42 -2.62 2.00 -9.60
N VAL A 43 -3.46 3.01 -9.85
CA VAL A 43 -3.76 4.11 -8.91
C VAL A 43 -4.08 3.61 -7.51
N ARG A 44 -4.88 2.55 -7.40
CA ARG A 44 -5.20 1.92 -6.12
C ARG A 44 -3.94 1.37 -5.44
N ASN A 45 -3.10 0.69 -6.20
CA ASN A 45 -1.89 0.08 -5.65
C ASN A 45 -0.85 1.13 -5.21
N LEU A 46 -0.73 2.24 -5.95
CA LEU A 46 0.14 3.35 -5.55
C LEU A 46 -0.29 3.97 -4.22
N LYS A 47 -1.59 4.09 -3.97
CA LYS A 47 -2.10 4.53 -2.67
C LYS A 47 -1.72 3.58 -1.54
N TYR A 48 -1.75 2.26 -1.79
CA TYR A 48 -1.27 1.28 -0.82
C TYR A 48 0.24 1.34 -0.60
N MET A 49 1.03 1.55 -1.66
CA MET A 49 2.48 1.73 -1.55
C MET A 49 2.82 2.97 -0.71
N ALA A 50 2.14 4.09 -0.95
CA ALA A 50 2.28 5.31 -0.16
C ALA A 50 1.87 5.09 1.31
N LYS A 51 0.69 4.50 1.56
CA LYS A 51 0.20 4.15 2.90
C LYS A 51 1.19 3.24 3.62
N PHE A 52 1.74 2.24 2.94
CA PHE A 52 2.73 1.32 3.50
C PHE A 52 3.99 2.06 3.93
N ALA A 53 4.57 2.89 3.05
CA ALA A 53 5.76 3.68 3.37
C ALA A 53 5.55 4.68 4.51
N GLU A 54 4.35 5.27 4.61
CA GLU A 54 3.99 6.17 5.72
C GLU A 54 3.81 5.41 7.04
N THR A 55 3.21 4.22 6.99
CA THR A 55 2.96 3.37 8.16
C THR A 55 4.24 2.79 8.76
N TYR A 56 5.25 2.56 7.91
CA TYR A 56 6.54 1.99 8.31
C TYR A 56 7.68 2.91 7.87
N PRO A 57 8.00 3.94 8.67
CA PRO A 57 9.07 4.88 8.32
C PRO A 57 10.46 4.22 8.36
N ASP A 58 10.61 3.13 9.10
CA ASP A 58 11.84 2.34 9.16
C ASP A 58 12.04 1.54 7.86
N ARG A 59 13.07 1.92 7.09
CA ARG A 59 13.40 1.31 5.80
C ARG A 59 13.86 -0.13 5.94
N GLU A 60 14.59 -0.48 6.99
CA GLU A 60 15.06 -1.86 7.18
C GLU A 60 13.87 -2.79 7.42
N PHE A 61 12.93 -2.35 8.25
CA PHE A 61 11.68 -3.05 8.46
C PHE A 61 10.91 -3.23 7.15
N VAL A 62 10.72 -2.16 6.38
CA VAL A 62 10.00 -2.21 5.08
C VAL A 62 10.61 -3.25 4.15
N GLN A 63 11.93 -3.23 3.96
CA GLN A 63 12.63 -4.17 3.09
C GLN A 63 12.44 -5.62 3.54
N GLN A 64 12.55 -5.88 4.85
CA GLN A 64 12.35 -7.21 5.39
C GLN A 64 10.91 -7.71 5.20
N VAL A 65 9.91 -6.86 5.43
CA VAL A 65 8.50 -7.26 5.31
C VAL A 65 8.11 -7.55 3.88
N VAL A 66 8.48 -6.69 2.93
CA VAL A 66 8.14 -6.90 1.51
C VAL A 66 8.89 -8.09 0.91
N ALA A 67 10.05 -8.47 1.47
CA ALA A 67 10.76 -9.68 1.08
C ALA A 67 10.16 -10.97 1.69
N GLN A 68 9.48 -10.86 2.83
CA GLN A 68 9.01 -12.04 3.57
C GLN A 68 7.62 -12.52 3.16
N ILE A 69 6.74 -11.63 2.68
CA ILE A 69 5.39 -12.00 2.25
C ILE A 69 4.99 -11.30 0.95
N PRO A 70 4.16 -11.94 0.10
CA PRO A 70 3.60 -11.31 -1.09
C PRO A 70 2.94 -9.97 -0.81
N TRP A 71 3.08 -9.02 -1.73
CA TRP A 71 2.51 -7.67 -1.62
C TRP A 71 0.99 -7.67 -1.35
N GLY A 72 0.24 -8.61 -1.94
CA GLY A 72 -1.20 -8.75 -1.67
C GLY A 72 -1.52 -9.01 -0.19
N HIS A 73 -0.69 -9.77 0.52
CA HIS A 73 -0.85 -9.97 1.96
C HIS A 73 -0.57 -8.69 2.75
N ASN A 74 0.42 -7.91 2.35
CA ASN A 74 0.70 -6.61 2.96
C ASN A 74 -0.51 -5.67 2.86
N ILE A 75 -1.20 -5.63 1.72
CA ILE A 75 -2.43 -4.87 1.55
C ILE A 75 -3.51 -5.32 2.53
N VAL A 76 -3.76 -6.64 2.61
CA VAL A 76 -4.79 -7.19 3.51
C VAL A 76 -4.49 -6.85 4.98
N LEU A 77 -3.23 -6.97 5.40
CA LEU A 77 -2.81 -6.67 6.76
C LEU A 77 -2.91 -5.17 7.08
N LEU A 78 -2.58 -4.29 6.12
CA LEU A 78 -2.75 -2.83 6.27
C LEU A 78 -4.21 -2.39 6.41
N ASP A 79 -5.15 -3.15 5.88
CA ASP A 79 -6.58 -2.80 5.92
C ASP A 79 -7.31 -3.44 7.10
N LYS A 80 -6.89 -4.64 7.51
CA LYS A 80 -7.61 -5.41 8.53
C LYS A 80 -7.01 -5.36 9.93
N VAL A 81 -5.72 -5.06 10.06
CA VAL A 81 -5.01 -5.10 11.34
C VAL A 81 -4.51 -3.70 11.65
N ALA A 82 -5.16 -3.02 12.59
CA ALA A 82 -4.80 -1.64 12.96
C ALA A 82 -3.56 -1.60 13.84
N ASP A 83 -3.48 -2.50 14.82
CA ASP A 83 -2.38 -2.57 15.77
C ASP A 83 -1.08 -3.00 15.10
N MET A 84 0.02 -2.33 15.46
CA MET A 84 1.32 -2.53 14.83
C MET A 84 1.94 -3.87 15.25
N ASP A 85 1.83 -4.24 16.52
CA ASP A 85 2.46 -5.43 17.06
C ASP A 85 1.72 -6.71 16.64
N GLU A 86 0.38 -6.65 16.62
CA GLU A 86 -0.46 -7.68 16.01
C GLU A 86 -0.13 -7.87 14.53
N ARG A 87 0.06 -6.77 13.79
CA ARG A 87 0.41 -6.86 12.38
C ARG A 87 1.79 -7.47 12.16
N LYS A 88 2.79 -7.10 12.96
CA LYS A 88 4.13 -7.73 12.95
C LYS A 88 4.05 -9.23 13.23
N TRP A 89 3.20 -9.63 14.18
CA TRP A 89 2.95 -11.03 14.48
C TRP A 89 2.40 -11.78 13.26
N TYR A 90 1.39 -11.25 12.58
CA TYR A 90 0.83 -11.86 11.37
C TYR A 90 1.82 -11.91 10.20
N ILE A 91 2.65 -10.87 10.02
CA ILE A 91 3.71 -10.86 9.00
C ILE A 91 4.68 -12.01 9.24
N LYS A 92 5.20 -12.12 10.47
CA LYS A 92 6.13 -13.20 10.86
C LYS A 92 5.49 -14.56 10.61
N LYS A 93 4.23 -14.73 11.04
CA LYS A 93 3.56 -16.02 10.90
C LYS A 93 3.27 -16.40 9.45
N SER A 94 2.92 -15.41 8.63
CA SER A 94 2.71 -15.60 7.18
C SER A 94 4.01 -15.97 6.47
N ALA A 95 5.14 -15.36 6.86
CA ALA A 95 6.46 -15.67 6.31
C ALA A 95 6.90 -17.12 6.61
N GLU A 96 6.64 -17.60 7.83
CA GLU A 96 6.89 -18.99 8.23
C GLU A 96 6.08 -19.99 7.38
N ILE A 97 4.79 -19.73 7.17
CA ILE A 97 3.92 -20.59 6.35
C ILE A 97 4.38 -20.59 4.88
N SER A 98 4.78 -19.42 4.35
CA SER A 98 5.26 -19.32 2.97
C SER A 98 6.52 -20.16 2.75
N LYS A 99 7.48 -20.14 3.69
CA LYS A 99 8.70 -20.96 3.63
C LYS A 99 8.40 -22.45 3.56
N PHE A 100 7.34 -22.91 4.22
CA PHE A 100 6.93 -24.32 4.19
C PHE A 100 6.38 -24.75 2.82
N LYS A 101 5.68 -23.85 2.10
CA LYS A 101 5.15 -24.13 0.75
C LYS A 101 6.23 -24.16 -0.34
N SER A 102 7.36 -23.49 -0.11
CA SER A 102 8.50 -23.43 -1.02
C SER A 102 9.65 -24.37 -0.64
N ALA A 103 9.51 -25.19 0.41
CA ALA A 103 10.47 -26.24 0.70
C ALA A 103 10.47 -27.28 -0.43
N PRO A 104 11.63 -27.78 -0.90
CA PRO A 104 11.65 -28.84 -1.90
C PRO A 104 10.89 -30.03 -1.34
N SER A 105 9.93 -30.53 -2.11
CA SER A 105 9.32 -31.84 -1.87
C SER A 105 10.41 -32.90 -1.97
N HIS A 106 11.10 -33.18 -0.87
CA HIS A 106 12.06 -34.28 -0.76
C HIS A 106 11.36 -35.64 -0.54
N PHE A 107 10.12 -35.74 -1.00
CA PHE A 107 9.37 -36.98 -1.11
C PHE A 107 9.19 -37.30 -2.60
N GLN A 108 10.22 -37.93 -3.17
CA GLN A 108 10.07 -38.96 -4.20
C GLN A 108 10.53 -40.28 -3.57
#